data_AF-A0A9D2BSH8-F1
#
_entry.id   AF-A0A9D2BSH8-F1
#
_cell.length_a   1.000
_cell.length_b   1.000
_cell.length_c   1.000
_cell.angle_alpha   90.00
_cell.angle_beta   90.00
_cell.angle_gamma   90.00
#
_symmetry.space_group_name_H-M   'P 1'
#
loop_
_entity.id
_entity.type
_entity.pdbx_description
1 polymer ?
#
loop_
_entity_poly.entity_id
_entity_poly.type
_entity_poly.pdbx_seq_one_letter_code
_entity_poly.pdbx_strand_id
1 'polypeptide(L)'
;MIFVDDGAEKLVLDGEFDIAIPFSVSREADGEPKITVFPSQKAIADEFLRRYGASGELFSPEAVAWAKKQFEPYFVKIGFAPADDSDAHFLNFHITDPHSELILPATRELDGSEDYENLTGYDFAALNHFGHICFGCVVDDKIVSAATTNYSFMLAEEEPDTRTIEIGVETAEEYRNQGYGLSCTAALACFLIDKGYTVLYECGSDNEASIALAKKLGGIQSGKNFCVVGHRISD
;
A
#
# COMPACT_ATOMS: atom_id res chain seq x y z
N MET A 1 15.55 0.65 15.03
CA MET A 1 15.16 1.75 15.94
C MET A 1 13.69 1.61 16.29
N ILE A 2 13.30 1.82 17.56
CA ILE A 2 11.89 1.84 17.98
C ILE A 2 11.44 3.29 18.12
N PHE A 3 10.31 3.61 17.50
CA PHE A 3 9.55 4.84 17.62
C PHE A 3 8.26 4.54 18.38
N VAL A 4 8.00 5.31 19.43
CA VAL A 4 6.78 5.19 20.23
C VAL A 4 5.79 6.24 19.73
N ASP A 5 4.60 5.81 19.35
CA ASP A 5 3.56 6.67 18.78
C ASP A 5 2.42 6.92 19.78
N ASP A 6 2.64 7.89 20.68
CA ASP A 6 1.66 8.29 21.69
C ASP A 6 0.36 8.87 21.06
N GLY A 7 0.47 9.47 19.88
CA GLY A 7 -0.66 10.12 19.20
C GLY A 7 -1.62 9.10 18.61
N ALA A 8 -1.10 8.12 17.87
CA ALA A 8 -1.92 7.10 17.21
C ALA A 8 -2.67 6.22 18.22
N GLU A 9 -2.02 5.79 19.30
CA GLU A 9 -2.69 4.98 20.33
C GLU A 9 -3.87 5.74 20.95
N LYS A 10 -3.68 7.03 21.26
CA LYS A 10 -4.74 7.85 21.84
C LYS A 10 -5.95 7.97 20.91
N LEU A 11 -5.73 8.25 19.63
CA LEU A 11 -6.82 8.41 18.65
C LEU A 11 -7.64 7.12 18.49
N VAL A 12 -6.98 5.96 18.47
CA VAL A 12 -7.67 4.65 18.45
C VAL A 12 -8.55 4.45 19.69
N LEU A 13 -8.00 4.74 20.88
CA LEU A 13 -8.69 4.58 22.16
C LEU A 13 -9.85 5.56 22.34
N ASP A 14 -9.74 6.76 21.77
CA ASP A 14 -10.78 7.78 21.80
C ASP A 14 -11.96 7.49 20.85
N GLY A 15 -11.81 6.51 19.95
CA GLY A 15 -12.85 6.16 18.99
C GLY A 15 -12.72 6.85 17.63
N GLU A 16 -11.64 7.57 17.37
CA GLU A 16 -11.46 8.37 16.15
C GLU A 16 -11.12 7.52 14.91
N PHE A 17 -10.69 6.26 15.11
CA PHE A 17 -10.35 5.34 14.04
C PHE A 17 -10.97 3.96 14.21
N ASP A 18 -11.42 3.36 13.11
CA ASP A 18 -11.90 1.97 13.05
C ASP A 18 -10.80 0.95 12.76
N ILE A 19 -9.56 1.42 12.59
CA ILE A 19 -8.37 0.62 12.36
C ILE A 19 -7.35 0.92 13.46
N ALA A 20 -6.74 -0.12 14.01
CA ALA A 20 -5.65 -0.03 14.97
C ALA A 20 -4.40 -0.73 14.43
N ILE A 21 -3.27 -0.02 14.40
CA ILE A 21 -1.96 -0.56 14.01
C ILE A 21 -0.99 -0.40 15.18
N PRO A 22 -1.08 -1.24 16.23
CA PRO A 22 -0.25 -1.12 17.42
C PRO A 22 1.23 -1.41 17.18
N PHE A 23 1.57 -2.00 16.03
CA PHE A 23 2.93 -2.39 15.69
C PHE A 23 3.13 -2.45 14.18
N SER A 24 4.19 -1.82 13.71
CA SER A 24 4.69 -1.97 12.34
C SER A 24 6.21 -2.03 12.32
N VAL A 25 6.75 -2.74 11.35
CA VAL A 25 8.18 -2.81 11.06
C VAL A 25 8.39 -2.44 9.61
N SER A 26 9.29 -1.51 9.33
CA SER A 26 9.68 -1.15 7.97
C SER A 26 11.20 -1.14 7.83
N ARG A 27 11.67 -1.45 6.64
CA ARG A 27 13.08 -1.42 6.30
C ARG A 27 13.25 -1.07 4.83
N GLU A 28 13.90 0.06 4.58
CA GLU A 28 14.47 0.38 3.27
C GLU A 28 15.64 -0.57 2.95
N ALA A 29 15.95 -0.77 1.66
CA ALA A 29 16.88 -1.78 1.16
C ALA A 29 18.25 -1.75 1.88
N ASP A 30 18.79 -0.54 2.07
CA ASP A 30 20.06 -0.30 2.77
C ASP A 30 19.86 0.36 4.15
N GLY A 31 18.61 0.43 4.62
CA GLY A 31 18.24 1.09 5.86
C GLY A 31 18.31 0.17 7.07
N GLU A 32 18.47 0.80 8.23
CA GLU A 32 18.18 0.18 9.52
C GLU A 32 16.67 -0.05 9.66
N PRO A 33 16.24 -1.17 10.28
CA PRO A 33 14.82 -1.41 10.51
C PRO A 33 14.25 -0.36 11.46
N LYS A 34 13.08 0.16 11.10
CA LYS A 34 12.26 1.06 11.91
C LYS A 34 11.09 0.26 12.45
N ILE A 35 10.80 0.42 13.72
CA ILE A 35 9.63 -0.16 14.38
C ILE A 35 8.82 0.97 14.94
N THR A 36 7.55 1.06 14.57
CA THR A 36 6.59 1.95 15.22
C THR A 36 5.70 1.10 16.11
N VAL A 37 5.48 1.55 17.35
CA VAL A 37 4.69 0.81 18.33
C VAL A 37 3.87 1.75 19.19
N PHE A 38 2.67 1.30 19.57
CA PHE A 38 1.90 1.96 20.61
C PHE A 38 2.65 1.93 21.95
N PRO A 39 2.64 3.04 22.71
CA PRO A 39 3.34 3.17 23.98
C PRO A 39 3.03 2.03 24.95
N SER A 40 1.76 1.65 25.08
CA SER A 40 1.35 0.57 25.99
C SER A 40 1.88 -0.80 25.59
N GLN A 41 2.33 -0.97 24.34
CA GLN A 41 2.81 -2.23 23.76
C GLN A 41 4.33 -2.27 23.54
N LYS A 42 5.08 -1.24 23.97
CA LYS A 42 6.53 -1.15 23.75
C LYS A 42 7.31 -2.39 24.21
N ALA A 43 6.92 -2.99 25.34
CA ALA A 43 7.60 -4.17 25.86
C ALA A 43 7.57 -5.38 24.89
N ILE A 44 6.49 -5.51 24.11
CA ILE A 44 6.35 -6.55 23.09
C ILE A 44 7.29 -6.26 21.91
N ALA A 45 7.41 -4.99 21.50
CA ALA A 45 8.36 -4.57 20.47
C ALA A 45 9.83 -4.77 20.88
N ASP A 46 10.18 -4.51 22.14
CA ASP A 46 11.53 -4.78 22.66
C ASP A 46 11.85 -6.28 22.60
N GLU A 47 10.90 -7.13 22.98
CA GLU A 47 11.04 -8.59 22.87
C GLU A 47 11.13 -9.07 21.43
N PHE A 48 10.36 -8.47 20.51
CA PHE A 48 10.45 -8.74 19.08
C PHE A 48 11.87 -8.51 18.55
N LEU A 49 12.46 -7.35 18.84
CA LEU A 49 13.84 -7.02 18.45
C LEU A 49 14.86 -7.97 19.08
N ARG A 50 14.67 -8.33 20.35
CA ARG A 50 15.57 -9.28 21.02
C ARG A 50 15.58 -10.64 20.33
N ARG A 51 14.43 -11.10 19.82
CA ARG A 51 14.29 -12.38 19.11
C ARG A 51 14.83 -12.34 17.69
N TYR A 52 14.40 -11.35 16.91
CA TYR A 52 14.57 -11.38 15.45
C TYR A 52 15.53 -10.31 14.92
N GLY A 53 15.94 -9.34 15.74
CA GLY A 53 16.80 -8.24 15.33
C GLY A 53 18.21 -8.67 15.00
N ALA A 54 18.82 -9.52 15.83
CA ALA A 54 20.21 -9.95 15.64
C ALA A 54 20.39 -10.92 14.45
N SER A 55 19.37 -11.73 14.13
CA SER A 55 19.40 -12.64 12.97
C SER A 55 19.04 -11.96 11.65
N GLY A 56 18.52 -10.73 11.68
CA GLY A 56 18.00 -10.05 10.50
C GLY A 56 16.68 -10.63 9.96
N GLU A 57 16.05 -11.53 10.72
CA GLU A 57 14.84 -12.27 10.34
C GLU A 57 13.55 -11.53 10.72
N LEU A 58 13.62 -10.20 10.89
CA LEU A 58 12.50 -9.35 11.26
C LEU A 58 11.28 -9.50 10.33
N PHE A 59 11.47 -9.97 9.10
CA PHE A 59 10.43 -10.14 8.09
C PHE A 59 10.19 -11.62 7.73
N SER A 60 10.68 -12.55 8.55
CA SER A 60 10.41 -13.97 8.33
C SER A 60 8.94 -14.29 8.63
N PRO A 61 8.35 -15.32 8.00
CA PRO A 61 7.00 -15.77 8.33
C PRO A 61 6.83 -16.08 9.83
N GLU A 62 7.87 -16.61 10.47
CA GLU A 62 7.88 -16.86 11.91
C GLU A 62 7.80 -15.56 12.73
N ALA A 63 8.59 -14.54 12.38
CA ALA A 63 8.57 -13.25 13.06
C ALA A 63 7.20 -12.56 12.94
N VAL A 64 6.63 -12.54 11.72
CA VAL A 64 5.31 -11.95 11.47
C VAL A 64 4.23 -12.70 12.25
N ALA A 65 4.22 -14.03 12.22
CA ALA A 65 3.25 -14.83 12.96
C ALA A 65 3.38 -14.65 14.48
N TRP A 66 4.61 -14.57 14.99
CA TRP A 66 4.86 -14.28 16.40
C TRP A 66 4.31 -12.92 16.80
N ALA A 67 4.57 -11.87 16.00
CA ALA A 67 4.09 -10.53 16.27
C ALA A 67 2.56 -10.50 16.31
N LYS A 68 1.88 -11.01 15.28
CA LYS A 68 0.40 -11.09 15.25
C LYS A 68 -0.17 -11.72 16.52
N LYS A 69 0.39 -12.86 16.94
CA LYS A 69 -0.03 -13.57 18.16
C LYS A 69 0.20 -12.77 19.45
N GLN A 70 1.28 -12.00 19.55
CA GLN A 70 1.54 -11.23 20.78
C GLN A 70 0.62 -10.02 20.93
N PHE A 71 0.20 -9.40 19.82
CA PHE A 71 -0.64 -8.21 19.82
C PHE A 71 -2.15 -8.52 19.84
N GLU A 72 -2.57 -9.75 19.51
CA GLU A 72 -3.97 -10.19 19.56
C GLU A 72 -4.70 -9.88 20.90
N PRO A 73 -4.11 -10.13 22.10
CA PRO A 73 -4.77 -9.80 23.36
C PRO A 73 -5.03 -8.30 23.54
N TYR A 74 -4.22 -7.44 22.91
CA TYR A 74 -4.43 -5.99 22.95
C TYR A 74 -5.69 -5.61 22.18
N PHE A 75 -5.90 -6.14 20.98
CA PHE A 75 -7.11 -5.86 20.19
C PHE A 75 -8.38 -6.21 20.95
N VAL A 76 -8.44 -7.41 21.54
CA VAL A 76 -9.60 -7.85 22.34
C VAL A 76 -9.88 -6.89 23.50
N LYS A 77 -8.82 -6.40 24.17
CA LYS A 77 -8.94 -5.45 25.28
C LYS A 77 -9.55 -4.11 24.85
N ILE A 78 -9.27 -3.65 23.63
CA ILE A 78 -9.71 -2.33 23.14
C ILE A 78 -10.97 -2.37 22.27
N GLY A 79 -11.61 -3.55 22.11
CA GLY A 79 -12.83 -3.71 21.31
C GLY A 79 -12.56 -3.88 19.81
N PHE A 80 -11.41 -4.44 19.46
CA PHE A 80 -10.99 -4.71 18.09
C PHE A 80 -10.81 -6.21 17.87
N ALA A 81 -10.97 -6.66 16.63
CA ALA A 81 -10.61 -7.99 16.17
C ALA A 81 -9.32 -7.93 15.33
N PRO A 82 -8.40 -8.89 15.45
CA PRO A 82 -7.28 -8.99 14.52
C PRO A 82 -7.76 -9.10 13.07
N ALA A 83 -7.07 -8.45 12.14
CA ALA A 83 -7.32 -8.65 10.71
C ALA A 83 -6.73 -9.99 10.27
N ASP A 84 -7.58 -10.91 9.82
CA ASP A 84 -7.18 -12.22 9.29
C ASP A 84 -6.58 -12.11 7.87
N ASP A 85 -6.96 -11.05 7.13
CA ASP A 85 -6.78 -10.86 5.69
C ASP A 85 -5.87 -9.70 5.31
N SER A 86 -5.44 -8.86 6.25
CA SER A 86 -4.49 -7.79 5.92
C SER A 86 -3.16 -8.43 5.54
N ASP A 87 -2.70 -8.20 4.31
CA ASP A 87 -1.39 -8.52 3.75
C ASP A 87 -0.28 -7.97 4.65
N ALA A 88 -0.04 -8.63 5.78
CA ALA A 88 0.69 -8.01 6.87
C ALA A 88 2.19 -7.90 6.59
N HIS A 89 2.65 -8.24 5.38
CA HIS A 89 4.02 -8.12 4.89
C HIS A 89 4.02 -7.71 3.41
N PHE A 90 4.50 -6.49 3.19
CA PHE A 90 4.55 -5.80 1.91
C PHE A 90 5.97 -5.62 1.41
N LEU A 91 6.09 -5.53 0.09
CA LEU A 91 7.30 -5.17 -0.64
C LEU A 91 7.11 -3.81 -1.32
N ASN A 92 8.12 -2.96 -1.20
CA ASN A 92 8.11 -1.61 -1.75
C ASN A 92 8.96 -1.59 -3.01
N PHE A 93 8.42 -1.06 -4.11
CA PHE A 93 9.12 -0.89 -5.38
C PHE A 93 9.12 0.57 -5.80
N HIS A 94 10.29 1.12 -6.07
CA HIS A 94 10.41 2.43 -6.70
C HIS A 94 10.48 2.28 -8.21
N ILE A 95 9.60 2.98 -8.91
CA ILE A 95 9.58 3.04 -10.37
C ILE A 95 10.16 4.40 -10.77
N THR A 96 11.23 4.38 -11.55
CA THR A 96 11.97 5.59 -11.96
C THR A 96 12.10 5.74 -13.47
N ASP A 97 11.82 4.68 -14.24
CA ASP A 97 11.94 4.67 -15.70
C ASP A 97 10.82 3.82 -16.32
N PRO A 98 9.57 4.33 -16.32
CA PRO A 98 8.42 3.58 -16.80
C PRO A 98 8.45 3.47 -18.32
N HIS A 99 8.20 2.25 -18.78
CA HIS A 99 8.23 1.87 -20.19
C HIS A 99 6.91 2.24 -20.88
N SER A 100 6.90 3.38 -21.60
CA SER A 100 5.71 3.86 -22.34
C SER A 100 5.21 2.87 -23.40
N GLU A 101 6.07 1.98 -23.89
CA GLU A 101 5.73 0.89 -24.81
C GLU A 101 4.80 -0.17 -24.21
N LEU A 102 4.63 -0.19 -22.88
CA LEU A 102 3.69 -1.06 -22.17
C LEU A 102 2.26 -0.51 -22.19
N ILE A 103 2.06 0.74 -22.62
CA ILE A 103 0.75 1.40 -22.64
C ILE A 103 -0.03 0.94 -23.87
N LEU A 104 -1.07 0.16 -23.62
CA LEU A 104 -2.02 -0.32 -24.61
C LEU A 104 -2.92 0.81 -25.11
N PRO A 105 -3.36 0.78 -26.39
CA PRO A 105 -4.28 1.78 -26.96
C PRO A 105 -5.63 1.92 -26.24
N ALA A 106 -6.04 0.89 -25.48
CA ALA A 106 -7.26 0.92 -24.67
C ALA A 106 -7.13 1.83 -23.43
N THR A 107 -5.92 2.26 -23.08
CA THR A 107 -5.62 3.03 -21.86
C THR A 107 -5.88 4.51 -22.07
N ARG A 108 -6.51 5.13 -21.08
CA ARG A 108 -6.80 6.57 -21.06
C ARG A 108 -6.87 7.07 -19.62
N GLU A 109 -6.72 8.37 -19.46
CA GLU A 109 -7.05 9.06 -18.21
C GLU A 109 -8.55 8.94 -17.94
N LEU A 110 -8.92 8.79 -16.67
CA LEU A 110 -10.30 8.71 -16.20
C LEU A 110 -10.60 9.87 -15.25
N ASP A 111 -11.72 10.57 -15.46
CA ASP A 111 -12.15 11.70 -14.63
C ASP A 111 -13.47 11.45 -13.87
N GLY A 112 -14.11 10.30 -14.10
CA GLY A 112 -15.36 9.90 -13.48
C GLY A 112 -16.62 10.41 -14.20
N SER A 113 -16.46 11.09 -15.35
CA SER A 113 -17.57 11.52 -16.19
C SER A 113 -17.94 10.51 -17.30
N GLU A 114 -17.20 9.41 -17.39
CA GLU A 114 -17.37 8.40 -18.43
C GLU A 114 -18.67 7.60 -18.28
N ASP A 115 -19.30 7.28 -19.41
CA ASP A 115 -20.48 6.42 -19.50
C ASP A 115 -20.09 4.94 -19.74
N TYR A 116 -19.06 4.47 -19.03
CA TYR A 116 -18.57 3.09 -19.11
C TYR A 116 -19.01 2.27 -17.91
N GLU A 117 -19.27 0.98 -18.11
CA GLU A 117 -19.48 0.06 -17.01
C GLU A 117 -18.16 -0.11 -16.23
N ASN A 118 -18.13 0.25 -14.95
CA ASN A 118 -16.94 0.11 -14.11
C ASN A 118 -16.92 -1.28 -13.45
N LEU A 119 -15.93 -2.09 -13.82
CA LEU A 119 -15.72 -3.42 -13.24
C LEU A 119 -14.67 -3.44 -12.11
N THR A 120 -14.14 -2.26 -11.73
CA THR A 120 -13.20 -2.10 -10.61
C THR A 120 -13.91 -1.59 -9.36
N GLY A 121 -13.27 -1.69 -8.20
CA GLY A 121 -13.78 -1.15 -6.94
C GLY A 121 -13.62 0.37 -6.78
N TYR A 122 -12.97 1.06 -7.72
CA TYR A 122 -12.69 2.50 -7.60
C TYR A 122 -13.91 3.37 -7.92
N ASP A 123 -14.16 4.38 -7.09
CA ASP A 123 -15.09 5.48 -7.39
C ASP A 123 -14.31 6.65 -8.01
N PHE A 124 -14.25 6.69 -9.36
CA PHE A 124 -13.46 7.69 -10.07
C PHE A 124 -13.97 9.13 -9.86
N ALA A 125 -15.27 9.32 -9.68
CA ALA A 125 -15.82 10.65 -9.43
C ALA A 125 -15.38 11.16 -8.05
N ALA A 126 -15.42 10.30 -7.02
CA ALA A 126 -14.91 10.64 -5.70
C ALA A 126 -13.38 10.83 -5.70
N LEU A 127 -12.63 9.93 -6.34
CA LEU A 127 -11.17 10.03 -6.44
C LEU A 127 -10.73 11.33 -7.14
N ASN A 128 -11.33 11.67 -8.27
CA ASN A 128 -11.05 12.92 -8.97
C ASN A 128 -11.46 14.14 -8.12
N HIS A 129 -12.61 14.08 -7.43
CA HIS A 129 -13.02 15.15 -6.51
C HIS A 129 -11.97 15.44 -5.42
N PHE A 130 -11.28 14.41 -4.93
CA PHE A 130 -10.19 14.53 -3.96
C PHE A 130 -8.80 14.73 -4.62
N GLY A 131 -8.73 14.93 -5.93
CA GLY A 131 -7.48 15.25 -6.64
C GLY A 131 -6.57 14.05 -6.88
N HIS A 132 -7.12 12.84 -6.95
CA HIS A 132 -6.38 11.66 -7.39
C HIS A 132 -6.28 11.62 -8.92
N ILE A 133 -5.18 11.07 -9.43
CA ILE A 133 -4.99 10.83 -10.87
C ILE A 133 -5.33 9.37 -11.17
N CYS A 134 -6.15 9.15 -12.19
CA CYS A 134 -6.66 7.83 -12.54
C CYS A 134 -6.39 7.52 -14.03
N PHE A 135 -5.86 6.33 -14.32
CA PHE A 135 -5.76 5.80 -15.68
C PHE A 135 -6.45 4.44 -15.73
N GLY A 136 -7.22 4.19 -16.79
CA GLY A 136 -7.93 2.93 -16.97
C GLY A 136 -7.90 2.39 -18.40
N CYS A 137 -8.03 1.07 -18.52
CA CYS A 137 -8.23 0.39 -19.79
C CYS A 137 -9.72 0.21 -20.05
N VAL A 138 -10.17 0.69 -21.21
CA VAL A 138 -11.57 0.56 -21.66
C VAL A 138 -11.68 -0.47 -22.77
N VAL A 139 -12.47 -1.51 -22.55
CA VAL A 139 -12.73 -2.61 -23.50
C VAL A 139 -14.23 -2.85 -23.56
N ASP A 140 -14.80 -2.82 -24.77
CA ASP A 140 -16.24 -3.03 -25.02
C ASP A 140 -17.15 -2.19 -24.10
N ASP A 141 -16.84 -0.89 -23.98
CA ASP A 141 -17.52 0.09 -23.12
C ASP A 141 -17.47 -0.24 -21.60
N LYS A 142 -16.45 -0.98 -21.17
CA LYS A 142 -16.18 -1.30 -19.77
C LYS A 142 -14.81 -0.84 -19.32
N ILE A 143 -14.71 -0.28 -18.12
CA ILE A 143 -13.43 -0.07 -17.43
C ILE A 143 -13.05 -1.39 -16.77
N VAL A 144 -12.08 -2.09 -17.36
CA VAL A 144 -11.70 -3.46 -16.95
C VAL A 144 -10.50 -3.49 -16.01
N SER A 145 -9.75 -2.39 -15.96
CA SER A 145 -8.64 -2.19 -15.05
C SER A 145 -8.41 -0.69 -14.87
N ALA A 146 -7.97 -0.29 -13.69
CA ALA A 146 -7.55 1.07 -13.41
C ALA A 146 -6.37 1.11 -12.43
N ALA A 147 -5.53 2.12 -12.58
CA ALA A 147 -4.49 2.49 -11.64
C ALA A 147 -4.73 3.92 -11.15
N THR A 148 -4.55 4.15 -9.85
CA THR A 148 -4.85 5.42 -9.19
C THR A 148 -3.73 5.80 -8.22
N THR A 149 -3.58 7.09 -7.91
CA THR A 149 -2.78 7.50 -6.74
C THR A 149 -3.50 7.09 -5.45
N ASN A 150 -2.75 6.70 -4.41
CA ASN A 150 -3.33 6.30 -3.10
C ASN A 150 -3.61 7.51 -2.19
N TYR A 151 -3.02 8.66 -2.49
CA TYR A 151 -3.33 9.96 -1.88
C TYR A 151 -3.47 11.03 -2.96
N SER A 152 -4.10 12.13 -2.57
CA SER A 152 -4.29 13.29 -3.44
C SER A 152 -2.95 13.79 -3.97
N PHE A 153 -2.90 14.07 -5.27
CA PHE A 153 -1.74 14.70 -5.93
C PHE A 153 -1.42 16.06 -5.32
N MET A 154 -2.42 16.75 -4.76
CA MET A 154 -2.28 18.06 -4.12
C MET A 154 -1.47 18.01 -2.82
N LEU A 155 -1.48 16.88 -2.10
CA LEU A 155 -0.73 16.72 -0.84
C LEU A 155 0.77 16.54 -1.08
N ALA A 156 1.16 15.96 -2.23
CA ALA A 156 2.56 15.76 -2.59
C ALA A 156 3.27 17.08 -2.97
N GLU A 157 2.53 18.15 -3.28
CA GLU A 157 3.08 19.48 -3.49
C GLU A 157 3.45 20.19 -2.18
N GLU A 158 2.84 19.79 -1.05
CA GLU A 158 3.02 20.41 0.26
C GLU A 158 4.25 19.87 1.03
N GLU A 159 4.77 18.69 0.64
CA GLU A 159 5.95 18.04 1.25
C GLU A 159 7.12 17.90 0.24
N PRO A 160 7.84 18.99 -0.07
CA PRO A 160 8.78 19.06 -1.20
C PRO A 160 9.97 18.09 -1.12
N ASP A 161 10.31 17.59 0.08
CA ASP A 161 11.39 16.64 0.29
C ASP A 161 10.99 15.19 -0.02
N THR A 162 9.69 14.91 -0.24
CA THR A 162 9.16 13.57 -0.53
C THR A 162 8.25 13.59 -1.77
N ARG A 163 8.82 13.91 -2.94
CA ARG A 163 8.10 13.83 -4.24
C ARG A 163 7.78 12.39 -4.68
N THR A 164 7.53 11.48 -3.74
CA THR A 164 7.14 10.10 -4.01
C THR A 164 5.62 9.99 -3.91
N ILE A 165 4.99 9.39 -4.92
CA ILE A 165 3.55 9.12 -4.93
C ILE A 165 3.33 7.62 -4.97
N GLU A 166 2.58 7.11 -4.01
CA GLU A 166 2.14 5.73 -3.95
C GLU A 166 0.95 5.54 -4.90
N ILE A 167 0.97 4.45 -5.65
CA ILE A 167 -0.08 4.11 -6.61
C ILE A 167 -0.61 2.69 -6.38
N GLY A 168 -1.91 2.52 -6.63
CA GLY A 168 -2.61 1.24 -6.62
C GLY A 168 -3.06 0.83 -8.03
N VAL A 169 -3.39 -0.45 -8.21
CA VAL A 169 -3.99 -0.96 -9.44
C VAL A 169 -4.96 -2.09 -9.14
N GLU A 170 -6.10 -2.07 -9.82
CA GLU A 170 -7.09 -3.14 -9.79
C GLU A 170 -7.41 -3.60 -11.22
N THR A 171 -7.60 -4.91 -11.40
CA THR A 171 -8.05 -5.52 -12.65
C THR A 171 -9.17 -6.51 -12.36
N ALA A 172 -10.30 -6.33 -13.04
CA ALA A 172 -11.44 -7.24 -13.01
C ALA A 172 -10.98 -8.67 -13.33
N GLU A 173 -11.51 -9.67 -12.60
CA GLU A 173 -10.96 -11.02 -12.55
C GLU A 173 -10.87 -11.68 -13.94
N GLU A 174 -11.92 -11.55 -14.73
CA GLU A 174 -12.04 -12.09 -16.08
C GLU A 174 -11.15 -11.39 -17.12
N TYR A 175 -10.58 -10.22 -16.76
CA TYR A 175 -9.67 -9.44 -17.61
C TYR A 175 -8.20 -9.52 -17.17
N ARG A 176 -7.87 -10.34 -16.16
CA ARG A 176 -6.49 -10.54 -15.69
C ARG A 176 -5.61 -11.23 -16.74
N ASN A 177 -4.29 -11.08 -16.60
CA ASN A 177 -3.27 -11.66 -17.50
C ASN A 177 -3.28 -11.19 -18.97
N GLN A 178 -4.01 -10.11 -19.27
CA GLN A 178 -4.09 -9.52 -20.62
C GLN A 178 -3.26 -8.24 -20.77
N GLY A 179 -2.55 -7.83 -19.71
CA GLY A 179 -1.69 -6.64 -19.71
C GLY A 179 -2.38 -5.33 -19.30
N TYR A 180 -3.69 -5.33 -19.03
CA TYR A 180 -4.43 -4.11 -18.69
C TYR A 180 -3.93 -3.42 -17.41
N GLY A 181 -3.71 -4.16 -16.32
CA GLY A 181 -3.14 -3.60 -15.09
C GLY A 181 -1.76 -2.98 -15.33
N LEU A 182 -0.86 -3.71 -16.01
CA LEU A 182 0.47 -3.21 -16.37
C LEU A 182 0.39 -1.92 -17.20
N SER A 183 -0.55 -1.87 -18.14
CA SER A 183 -0.78 -0.73 -19.01
C SER A 183 -1.25 0.51 -18.26
N CYS A 184 -2.23 0.35 -17.36
CA CYS A 184 -2.76 1.44 -16.53
C CYS A 184 -1.67 1.97 -15.59
N THR A 185 -0.94 1.07 -14.92
CA THR A 185 0.14 1.46 -14.02
C THR A 185 1.29 2.13 -14.77
N ALA A 186 1.64 1.66 -15.98
CA ALA A 186 2.64 2.31 -16.83
C ALA A 186 2.21 3.74 -17.20
N ALA A 187 0.96 3.93 -17.63
CA ALA A 187 0.43 5.24 -18.00
C ALA A 187 0.45 6.22 -16.82
N LEU A 188 -0.02 5.78 -15.64
CA LEU A 188 0.03 6.59 -14.42
C LEU A 188 1.48 6.91 -14.02
N ALA A 189 2.38 5.92 -14.05
CA ALA A 189 3.78 6.15 -13.68
C ALA A 189 4.48 7.11 -14.65
N CYS A 190 4.27 6.97 -15.96
CA CYS A 190 4.78 7.90 -16.97
C CYS A 190 4.28 9.33 -16.70
N PHE A 191 2.98 9.49 -16.42
CA PHE A 191 2.40 10.79 -16.10
C PHE A 191 3.05 11.42 -14.88
N LEU A 192 3.16 10.69 -13.76
CA LEU A 192 3.73 11.21 -12.52
C LEU A 192 5.21 11.57 -12.67
N ILE A 193 5.97 10.76 -13.41
CA ILE A 193 7.40 11.01 -13.64
C ILE A 193 7.64 12.19 -14.58
N ASP A 194 6.80 12.38 -15.60
CA ASP A 194 6.83 13.59 -16.44
C ASP A 194 6.55 14.86 -15.62
N LYS A 195 5.75 14.75 -14.55
CA LYS A 195 5.52 15.82 -13.58
C LYS A 195 6.62 15.99 -12.54
N GLY A 196 7.68 15.16 -12.58
CA GLY A 196 8.84 15.26 -11.70
C GLY A 196 8.64 14.60 -10.32
N TYR A 197 7.73 13.62 -10.24
CA TYR A 197 7.56 12.75 -9.07
C TYR A 197 8.29 11.42 -9.27
N THR A 198 8.57 10.74 -8.16
CA THR A 198 8.92 9.32 -8.13
C THR A 198 7.68 8.51 -7.76
N VAL A 199 7.63 7.25 -8.18
CA VAL A 199 6.47 6.38 -7.96
C VAL A 199 6.84 5.26 -7.01
N LEU A 200 6.04 5.10 -5.96
CA LEU A 200 6.08 3.96 -5.05
C LEU A 200 4.95 3.01 -5.41
N TYR A 201 5.29 1.74 -5.57
CA TYR A 201 4.33 0.66 -5.71
C TYR A 201 4.53 -0.33 -4.57
N GLU A 202 3.53 -0.45 -3.71
CA GLU A 202 3.51 -1.40 -2.61
C GLU A 202 2.62 -2.60 -2.96
N CYS A 203 3.07 -3.81 -2.67
CA CYS A 203 2.25 -5.01 -2.81
C CYS A 203 2.59 -6.09 -1.79
N GLY A 204 1.62 -6.96 -1.51
CA GLY A 204 1.81 -8.12 -0.64
C GLY A 204 2.97 -9.01 -1.11
N SER A 205 3.77 -9.50 -0.17
CA SER A 205 4.97 -10.30 -0.47
C SER A 205 4.69 -11.66 -1.11
N ASP A 206 3.44 -12.12 -1.05
CA ASP A 206 2.92 -13.35 -1.65
C ASP A 206 2.13 -13.09 -2.95
N ASN A 207 1.92 -11.81 -3.33
CA ASN A 207 1.25 -11.44 -4.56
C ASN A 207 2.21 -11.47 -5.76
N GLU A 208 2.47 -12.66 -6.28
CA GLU A 208 3.38 -12.89 -7.40
C GLU A 208 3.02 -12.06 -8.65
N ALA A 209 1.74 -11.82 -8.89
CA ALA A 209 1.25 -11.04 -10.02
C ALA A 209 1.65 -9.56 -9.91
N SER A 210 1.42 -8.95 -8.74
CA SER A 210 1.81 -7.55 -8.47
C SER A 210 3.33 -7.38 -8.43
N ILE A 211 4.07 -8.35 -7.88
CA ILE A 211 5.54 -8.35 -7.91
C ILE A 211 6.06 -8.42 -9.36
N ALA A 212 5.45 -9.26 -10.20
CA ALA A 212 5.82 -9.36 -11.60
C ALA A 212 5.48 -8.08 -12.38
N LEU A 213 4.35 -7.45 -12.07
CA LEU A 213 3.95 -6.15 -12.63
C LEU A 213 4.98 -5.07 -12.28
N ALA A 214 5.33 -4.91 -11.00
CA ALA A 214 6.30 -3.92 -10.55
C ALA A 214 7.65 -4.08 -11.25
N LYS A 215 8.15 -5.32 -11.37
CA LYS A 215 9.40 -5.63 -12.08
C LYS A 215 9.34 -5.30 -13.57
N LYS A 216 8.21 -5.56 -14.23
CA LYS A 216 8.03 -5.24 -15.66
C LYS A 216 8.00 -3.74 -15.92
N LEU A 217 7.58 -2.93 -14.94
CA LEU A 217 7.64 -1.47 -15.00
C LEU A 217 9.03 -0.89 -14.75
N GLY A 218 10.06 -1.74 -14.58
CA GLY A 218 11.39 -1.30 -14.19
C GLY A 218 11.52 -1.00 -12.70
N GLY A 219 10.55 -1.43 -11.89
CA GLY A 219 10.54 -1.21 -10.44
C GLY A 219 11.71 -1.91 -9.75
N ILE A 220 12.44 -1.15 -8.93
CA ILE A 220 13.52 -1.66 -8.07
C ILE A 220 12.95 -1.81 -6.67
N GLN A 221 13.09 -3.01 -6.08
CA GLN A 221 12.66 -3.24 -4.70
C GLN A 221 13.48 -2.34 -3.77
N SER A 222 12.83 -1.37 -3.15
CA SER A 222 13.44 -0.36 -2.28
C SER A 222 13.25 -0.67 -0.81
N GLY A 223 12.34 -1.57 -0.46
CA GLY A 223 12.06 -1.85 0.94
C GLY A 223 11.07 -2.99 1.16
N LYS A 224 10.77 -3.18 2.42
CA LYS A 224 9.73 -4.10 2.91
C LYS A 224 9.18 -3.58 4.22
N ASN A 225 7.90 -3.82 4.44
CA ASN A 225 7.26 -3.43 5.66
C ASN A 225 6.20 -4.46 6.05
N PHE A 226 5.77 -4.44 7.30
CA PHE A 226 4.81 -5.38 7.81
C PHE A 226 4.11 -4.74 9.02
N CYS A 227 2.79 -4.92 9.13
CA CYS A 227 1.98 -4.31 10.17
C CYS A 227 1.09 -5.35 10.85
N VAL A 228 0.84 -5.16 12.14
CA VAL A 228 -0.18 -5.92 12.85
C VAL A 228 -1.41 -5.04 12.96
N VAL A 229 -2.48 -5.44 12.27
CA VAL A 229 -3.69 -4.65 12.08
C VAL A 229 -4.86 -5.29 12.83
N GLY A 230 -5.71 -4.45 13.41
CA GLY A 230 -7.01 -4.85 13.92
C GLY A 230 -8.10 -3.88 13.48
N HIS A 231 -9.31 -4.40 13.31
CA HIS A 231 -10.50 -3.64 12.96
C HIS A 231 -11.43 -3.54 14.16
N ARG A 232 -12.08 -2.39 14.33
CA ARG A 232 -13.07 -2.21 15.39
C ARG A 232 -14.20 -3.22 15.19
N ILE A 233 -14.59 -3.89 16.26
CA ILE A 233 -15.77 -4.76 16.23
C ILE A 233 -16.98 -3.83 16.18
N SER A 234 -17.68 -3.79 15.04
CA SER A 234 -18.95 -3.09 14.93
C SER A 234 -20.00 -3.85 15.75
N ASP A 235 -20.78 -3.11 16.55
CA ASP A 235 -21.96 -3.64 17.26
C ASP A 235 -23.08 -4.09 16.32
#